data_AF-A0A850QP25-F1
#
_entry.id   AF-A0A850QP25-F1
#
_cell.length_a   1.000
_cell.length_b   1.000
_cell.length_c   1.000
_cell.angle_alpha   90.00
_cell.angle_beta   90.00
_cell.angle_gamma   90.00
#
_symmetry.space_group_name_H-M   'P 1'
#
loop_
_entity.id
_entity.type
_entity.pdbx_description
1 polymer ?
#
loop_
_entity_poly.entity_id
_entity_poly.type
_entity_poly.pdbx_seq_one_letter_code
_entity_poly.pdbx_strand_id
1 'polypeptide(L)' 'LVRELEPTAQGLPIQIYVFANDTRWAYYEGIQADIFDHVFAVLPQFGLAAFQSPAASDIREIKI' A
#
# COMPACT_ATOMS: atom_id res chain seq x y z
N LEU A 1 -11.24 4.38 -9.94
CA LEU A 1 -11.43 5.45 -8.93
C LEU A 1 -10.32 5.31 -7.90
N VAL A 2 -9.65 6.40 -7.56
CA VAL A 2 -8.69 6.46 -6.44
C VAL A 2 -9.18 7.54 -5.50
N ARG A 3 -9.25 7.25 -4.20
CA ARG A 3 -9.62 8.24 -3.19
C ARG A 3 -8.84 8.05 -1.89
N GLU A 4 -8.62 9.15 -1.21
CA GLU A 4 -8.16 9.17 0.18
C GLU A 4 -9.36 8.94 1.09
N LEU A 5 -9.17 8.19 2.16
CA LEU A 5 -10.15 7.96 3.20
C LEU A 5 -9.90 8.93 4.37
N GLU A 6 -10.77 8.90 5.38
CA GLU A 6 -10.57 9.70 6.59
C GLU A 6 -9.24 9.34 7.27
N PRO A 7 -8.45 10.35 7.71
CA PRO A 7 -7.20 10.11 8.42
C PRO A 7 -7.42 9.27 9.68
N THR A 8 -6.53 8.31 9.93
CA THR A 8 -6.54 7.48 11.14
C THR A 8 -5.24 7.65 11.93
N ALA A 9 -5.16 6.98 13.09
CA ALA A 9 -3.91 6.91 13.85
C ALA A 9 -2.77 6.21 13.10
N GLN A 10 -3.08 5.50 12.01
CA GLN A 10 -2.14 4.75 11.16
C GLN A 10 -1.77 5.52 9.87
N GLY A 11 -2.15 6.79 9.75
CA GLY A 11 -1.88 7.64 8.58
C GLY A 11 -3.10 7.89 7.72
N LEU A 12 -2.88 8.17 6.43
CA LEU A 12 -3.94 8.47 5.46
C LEU A 12 -4.20 7.26 4.57
N PRO A 13 -5.29 6.51 4.77
CA PRO A 13 -5.56 5.33 3.96
C PRO A 13 -5.97 5.72 2.54
N ILE A 14 -5.51 4.97 1.55
CA ILE A 14 -5.86 5.15 0.13
C ILE A 14 -6.70 3.96 -0.33
N GLN A 15 -7.82 4.23 -1.00
CA GLN A 15 -8.62 3.23 -1.67
C GLN A 15 -8.43 3.31 -3.18
N ILE A 16 -8.00 2.19 -3.77
CA ILE A 16 -7.87 1.99 -5.21
C ILE A 16 -8.99 1.04 -5.66
N TYR A 17 -9.91 1.53 -6.49
CA TYR A 17 -11.00 0.77 -7.05
C TYR A 17 -10.89 0.71 -8.57
N VAL A 18 -10.63 -0.48 -9.09
CA VAL A 18 -10.38 -0.75 -10.51
C VAL A 18 -11.11 -2.02 -10.95
N PHE A 19 -11.41 -2.10 -12.25
CA PHE A 19 -11.97 -3.29 -12.88
C PHE A 19 -10.90 -3.95 -13.75
N ALA A 20 -10.75 -5.26 -13.61
CA ALA A 20 -9.99 -6.07 -14.55
C ALA A 20 -10.93 -6.56 -15.66
N ASN A 21 -10.47 -6.51 -16.92
CA ASN A 21 -11.20 -7.09 -18.05
C ASN A 21 -11.01 -8.63 -18.15
N ASP A 22 -10.35 -9.22 -17.16
CA ASP A 22 -10.05 -10.64 -17.11
C ASP A 22 -10.58 -11.23 -15.80
N THR A 23 -11.25 -12.37 -15.89
CA THR A 23 -11.84 -13.09 -14.75
C THR A 23 -11.02 -14.30 -14.32
N ARG A 24 -9.94 -14.63 -15.04
CA ARG A 24 -9.04 -15.72 -14.69
C ARG A 24 -8.26 -15.33 -13.44
N TRP A 25 -8.37 -16.15 -12.40
CA TRP A 25 -7.78 -15.89 -11.08
C TRP A 25 -6.31 -15.47 -11.12
N ALA A 26 -5.47 -16.22 -11.83
CA ALA A 26 -4.03 -15.94 -11.92
C ALA A 26 -3.71 -14.57 -12.53
N TYR A 27 -4.49 -14.12 -13.51
CA TYR A 27 -4.30 -12.80 -14.13
C TYR A 27 -4.80 -11.70 -13.21
N TYR A 28 -5.92 -11.92 -12.53
CA TYR A 28 -6.45 -10.99 -11.56
C TYR A 28 -5.47 -10.74 -10.40
N GLU A 29 -4.87 -11.81 -9.87
CA GLU A 29 -3.82 -11.72 -8.84
C GLU A 29 -2.57 -10.99 -9.34
N GLY A 30 -2.11 -11.29 -10.56
CA GLY A 30 -0.97 -10.59 -11.17
C GLY A 30 -1.23 -9.09 -11.34
N ILE A 31 -2.42 -8.71 -11.83
CA ILE A 31 -2.82 -7.30 -11.95
C ILE A 31 -2.82 -6.61 -10.58
N GLN A 32 -3.32 -7.28 -9.53
CA GLN A 32 -3.29 -6.72 -8.18
C GLN A 32 -1.86 -6.53 -7.66
N ALA A 33 -0.99 -7.53 -7.83
CA ALA A 33 0.40 -7.46 -7.41
C ALA A 33 1.14 -6.31 -8.11
N ASP A 34 1.02 -6.22 -9.44
CA ASP A 34 1.68 -5.19 -10.25
C ASP A 34 1.30 -3.76 -9.80
N ILE A 35 0.02 -3.54 -9.45
CA ILE A 35 -0.46 -2.25 -8.95
C ILE A 35 0.22 -1.92 -7.62
N PHE A 36 0.24 -2.84 -6.66
CA PHE A 36 0.83 -2.58 -5.34
C PHE A 36 2.35 -2.47 -5.40
N ASP A 37 3.03 -3.27 -6.21
CA ASP A 37 4.48 -3.20 -6.41
C ASP A 37 4.88 -1.83 -6.97
N HIS A 38 4.14 -1.34 -7.98
CA HIS A 38 4.39 -0.01 -8.53
C HIS A 38 4.17 1.11 -7.51
N VAL A 39 3.09 1.04 -6.73
CA VAL A 39 2.79 2.01 -5.68
C VAL A 39 3.91 2.00 -4.63
N PHE A 40 4.31 0.84 -4.11
CA PHE A 40 5.36 0.75 -3.10
C PHE A 40 6.72 1.20 -3.62
N ALA A 41 7.03 0.95 -4.89
CA ALA A 41 8.26 1.42 -5.51
C ALA A 41 8.34 2.96 -5.62
N VAL A 42 7.20 3.65 -5.78
CA VAL A 42 7.17 5.11 -5.94
C VAL A 42 7.07 5.86 -4.61
N LEU A 43 6.51 5.27 -3.55
CA LEU A 43 6.36 5.93 -2.24
C LEU A 43 7.63 6.65 -1.72
N PRO A 44 8.84 6.04 -1.78
CA PRO A 44 10.05 6.69 -1.27
C PRO A 44 10.43 7.97 -2.03
N GLN A 45 10.02 8.12 -3.29
CA GLN A 45 10.29 9.32 -4.09
C GLN A 45 9.54 10.55 -3.55
N PHE A 46 8.43 10.32 -2.85
CA PHE A 46 7.63 11.37 -2.20
C PHE A 46 7.94 11.51 -0.70
N GLY A 47 8.96 10.81 -0.19
CA GLY A 47 9.23 10.75 1.25
C GLY A 47 8.14 10.02 2.04
N LEU A 48 7.35 9.18 1.37
CA LEU A 48 6.28 8.39 1.98
C LEU A 48 6.76 6.96 2.24
N ALA A 49 6.12 6.29 3.20
CA ALA A 49 6.32 4.88 3.49
C ALA A 49 4.99 4.20 3.78
N ALA A 50 4.88 2.92 3.43
CA ALA A 50 3.72 2.12 3.78
C ALA A 50 3.69 1.88 5.30
N PHE A 51 2.55 2.16 5.93
CA PHE A 51 2.35 1.84 7.34
C PHE A 51 2.19 0.32 7.50
N GLN A 52 2.90 -0.25 8.46
CA GLN A 52 2.74 -1.64 8.91
C GLN A 52 2.65 -1.64 10.43
N SER A 53 1.84 -2.51 11.02
CA SER A 53 1.76 -2.69 12.48
C SER A 53 2.30 -4.08 12.84
N PRO A 54 3.30 -4.19 13.72
CA PRO A 54 4.05 -3.11 14.38
C PRO A 54 4.91 -2.32 13.37
N ALA A 55 5.04 -1.02 13.59
CA ALA A 55 5.86 -0.20 12.70
C ALA A 55 7.33 -0.63 12.85
N ALA A 56 8.03 -0.87 11.75
CA ALA A 56 9.46 -1.18 11.80
C ALA A 56 10.29 -0.09 12.52
N SER A 57 9.77 1.14 12.59
CA SER A 57 10.31 2.23 13.41
C SER A 57 10.20 1.99 14.92
N ASP A 58 9.11 1.40 15.42
CA ASP A 58 8.97 1.05 16.85
C ASP A 58 10.04 0.05 17.27
N ILE A 59 10.39 -0.90 16.40
CA ILE A 59 11.36 -1.95 16.69
C ILE A 59 12.80 -1.37 16.75
N ARG A 60 13.08 -0.28 16.01
CA ARG A 60 14.40 0.37 16.02
C ARG A 60 14.70 1.16 17.30
N GLU A 61 13.67 1.54 18.06
CA GLU A 61 13.83 2.21 19.37
C GLU A 61 14.11 1.23 20.52
N ILE A 62 13.87 -0.07 20.33
CA ILE A 62 14.25 -1.10 21.30
C ILE A 62 15.72 -1.46 21.09
N LYS A 63 16.62 -0.55 21.45
CA LYS A 63 18.03 -0.89 21.72
C LYS A 63 18.15 -1.32 23.18
N ILE A 64 18.40 -2.62 23.39
CA ILE A 64 18.92 -3.17 24.65
C ILE A 64 20.42 -2.87 24.72
#